data_AF-A0A925VWX5-F1
#
_entry.id   AF-A0A925VWX5-F1
#
_cell.length_a   1.000
_cell.length_b   1.000
_cell.length_c   1.000
_cell.angle_alpha   90.00
_cell.angle_beta   90.00
_cell.angle_gamma   90.00
#
_symmetry.space_group_name_H-M   'P 1'
#
loop_
_entity.id
_entity.type
_entity.pdbx_description
1 polymer ?
#
loop_
_entity_poly.entity_id
_entity_poly.type
_entity_poly.pdbx_seq_one_letter_code
_entity_poly.pdbx_strand_id
1 'polypeptide(L)' 'RAQYAQRFATVEPVFGNLRYNKGLDRFTLRGRTKVDTQWKLFGLVHNIEKLAKLKYAA' A
#
# COMPACT_ATOMS: atom_id res chain seq x y z
N ARG A 1 4.22 -18.41 13.55
CA ARG A 1 3.77 -18.97 12.26
C ARG A 1 2.40 -18.43 11.85
N ALA A 2 1.38 -18.45 12.72
CA ALA A 2 0.06 -17.89 12.43
C ALA A 2 0.05 -16.39 12.00
N GLN A 3 0.78 -15.52 12.71
CA GLN A 3 0.89 -14.10 12.35
C GLN A 3 1.54 -13.85 10.98
N TYR A 4 2.46 -14.72 10.55
CA TYR A 4 3.09 -14.62 9.23
C TYR A 4 2.09 -15.02 8.14
N ALA A 5 1.29 -16.07 8.36
CA ALA A 5 0.23 -16.47 7.43
C ALA A 5 -0.83 -15.36 7.24
N GLN A 6 -1.14 -14.59 8.29
CA GLN A 6 -2.07 -13.46 8.19
C GLN A 6 -1.57 -12.32 7.29
N ARG A 7 -0.25 -12.20 7.07
CA ARG A 7 0.31 -11.15 6.20
C ARG A 7 -0.08 -11.35 4.74
N PHE A 8 -0.28 -12.58 4.31
CA PHE A 8 -0.72 -12.90 2.95
C PHE A 8 -2.04 -12.20 2.60
N ALA A 9 -2.99 -12.18 3.53
CA ALA A 9 -4.30 -11.57 3.31
C ALA A 9 -4.33 -10.05 3.59
N THR A 10 -3.32 -9.52 4.29
CA THR A 10 -3.37 -8.15 4.84
C THR A 10 -2.27 -7.26 4.29
N VAL A 11 -1.02 -7.67 4.44
CA VAL A 11 0.16 -6.84 4.21
C VAL A 11 0.72 -7.02 2.79
N GLU A 12 0.82 -8.26 2.32
CA GLU A 12 1.36 -8.58 0.99
C GLU A 12 0.58 -7.93 -0.17
N PRO A 13 -0.77 -7.86 -0.16
CA PRO A 13 -1.53 -7.19 -1.21
C PRO A 13 -1.25 -5.69 -1.31
N VAL A 14 -0.98 -5.04 -0.17
CA VAL A 14 -0.62 -3.61 -0.12
C VAL A 14 0.72 -3.41 -0.83
N PHE A 15 1.73 -4.20 -0.48
CA PHE A 15 3.05 -4.13 -1.12
C PHE A 15 3.00 -4.49 -2.61
N GLY A 16 2.21 -5.49 -3.00
CA GLY A 16 1.98 -5.85 -4.40
C GLY A 16 1.38 -4.67 -5.19
N ASN A 17 0.33 -4.04 -4.68
CA ASN A 17 -0.29 -2.87 -5.33
C ASN A 17 0.70 -1.71 -5.45
N LEU A 18 1.42 -1.40 -4.37
CA LEU A 18 2.37 -0.30 -4.33
C LEU A 18 3.49 -0.44 -5.35
N ARG A 19 4.06 -1.64 -5.48
CA ARG A 19 5.16 -1.90 -6.40
C ARG A 19 4.68 -2.03 -7.84
N TYR A 20 3.78 -2.98 -8.11
CA TYR A 20 3.38 -3.31 -9.47
C TYR A 20 2.40 -2.32 -10.09
N ASN A 21 1.42 -1.84 -9.33
CA ASN A 21 0.37 -0.95 -9.89
C ASN A 21 0.68 0.54 -9.68
N LYS A 22 1.44 0.89 -8.64
CA LYS A 22 1.77 2.28 -8.30
C LYS A 22 3.24 2.66 -8.56
N GLY A 23 4.09 1.70 -8.94
CA GLY A 23 5.48 1.96 -9.33
C GLY A 23 6.40 2.40 -8.19
N LEU A 24 6.02 2.18 -6.93
CA LEU A 24 6.86 2.51 -5.77
C LEU A 24 7.77 1.32 -5.41
N ASP A 25 8.72 1.00 -6.29
CA ASP A 25 9.72 -0.04 -6.03
C ASP A 25 10.80 0.39 -5.03
N ARG A 26 11.05 1.70 -4.94
CA ARG A 26 11.95 2.30 -3.96
C ARG A 26 11.46 3.68 -3.55
N PHE A 27 11.81 4.10 -2.35
CA PHE A 27 11.60 5.49 -1.94
C PHE A 27 12.48 6.41 -2.80
N THR A 28 11.87 7.46 -3.35
CA THR A 28 12.54 8.41 -4.23
C THR A 28 12.99 9.68 -3.50
N LEU A 29 12.44 9.93 -2.31
CA LEU A 29 12.78 11.06 -1.47
C LEU A 29 13.89 10.70 -0.47
N ARG A 30 14.61 11.72 0.02
CA ARG A 30 15.62 11.59 1.06
C ARG A 30 15.17 12.28 2.35
N GLY A 31 15.54 11.68 3.48
CA GLY A 31 15.16 12.16 4.81
C GLY A 31 13.86 11.52 5.32
N ARG A 32 13.84 11.17 6.60
CA ARG A 32 12.77 10.37 7.22
C ARG A 32 11.39 11.00 7.06
N THR A 33 11.27 12.31 7.29
CA THR A 33 10.00 13.04 7.15
C THR A 33 9.43 12.94 5.74
N LYS A 34 10.25 13.14 4.71
CA LYS A 34 9.80 13.10 3.31
C LYS A 34 9.41 11.68 2.89
N VAL A 35 10.21 10.69 3.29
CA VAL A 35 9.93 9.27 3.03
C VAL A 35 8.63 8.84 3.73
N ASP A 36 8.39 9.27 4.97
CA ASP A 36 7.15 8.99 5.69
C ASP A 36 5.94 9.62 5.01
N THR A 37 6.04 10.87 4.55
CA THR A 37 4.99 11.51 3.74
C THR A 37 4.73 10.73 2.45
N GLN A 38 5.78 10.32 1.73
CA GLN A 38 5.65 9.50 0.53
C GLN A 38 4.92 8.18 0.82
N TRP A 39 5.33 7.46 1.87
CA TRP A 39 4.71 6.21 2.29
C TRP A 39 3.20 6.39 2.60
N LYS A 40 2.86 7.42 3.37
CA LYS A 40 1.46 7.71 3.75
C LYS A 40 0.58 8.08 2.56
N LEU A 41 1.09 8.88 1.63
CA LEU A 41 0.34 9.26 0.42
C LEU A 41 0.03 8.04 -0.45
N PHE A 42 1.02 7.18 -0.66
CA PHE A 42 0.86 5.94 -1.41
C PHE A 42 -0.11 4.97 -0.72
N GLY A 43 -0.04 4.87 0.62
CA GLY A 43 -1.01 4.10 1.42
C GLY A 43 -2.44 4.67 1.33
N LEU A 44 -2.60 5.99 1.30
CA LEU A 44 -3.90 6.65 1.14
C LEU A 44 -4.52 6.33 -0.22
N VAL A 45 -3.73 6.39 -1.30
CA VAL A 45 -4.18 6.00 -2.65
C VAL A 45 -4.69 4.56 -2.64
N HIS A 46 -3.93 3.62 -2.08
CA HIS A 46 -4.35 2.22 -1.97
C HIS A 46 -5.67 2.07 -1.19
N ASN A 47 -5.84 2.77 -0.07
CA ASN A 47 -7.06 2.73 0.73
C ASN A 47 -8.28 3.27 -0.03
N ILE A 48 -8.12 4.38 -0.76
CA ILE A 48 -9.20 4.95 -1.60
C ILE A 48 -9.60 3.94 -2.68
N GLU A 49 -8.64 3.31 -3.35
CA GLU A 49 -8.93 2.28 -4.36
C GLU A 49 -9.70 1.10 -3.78
N LYS A 50 -9.34 0.66 -2.58
CA LYS A 50 -10.06 -0.40 -1.88
C LYS A 50 -11.51 0.00 -1.60
N LEU A 51 -11.72 1.22 -1.09
CA LEU A 51 -13.07 1.74 -0.81
C LEU A 51 -13.90 1.90 -2.08
N ALA A 52 -13.30 2.40 -3.17
CA ALA A 52 -13.96 2.54 -4.45
C ALA A 52 -14.42 1.17 -4.98
N LYS A 53 -13.52 0.18 -5.00
CA LYS A 53 -13.86 -1.19 -5.43
C LYS A 53 -14.97 -1.81 -4.59
N LEU A 54 -14.96 -1.60 -3.28
CA LEU A 54 -16.03 -2.07 -2.40
C LEU A 54 -17.38 -1.40 -2.72
N LYS A 55 -17.39 -0.09 -2.99
CA LYS A 55 -18.61 0.66 -3.32
C LYS A 55 -19.20 0.32 -4.68
N TYR A 56 -18.37 -0.01 -5.67
CA TYR A 56 -18.83 -0.40 -7.00
C TYR A 56 -19.11 -1.90 -7.16
N ALA A 57 -18.77 -2.71 -6.15
CA ALA A 57 -19.10 -4.14 -6.10
C ALA A 57 -20.40 -4.44 -5.33
N ALA A 58 -20.95 -3.43 -4.65
CA ALA A 58 -22.26 -3.46 -3.98
C ALA A 58 -23.32 -2.85 -4.89
#